data_AF-A0A421EM46-F1
#
_entry.id   AF-A0A421EM46-F1
#
_cell.length_a   1.000
_cell.length_b   1.000
_cell.length_c   1.000
_cell.angle_alpha   90.00
_cell.angle_beta   90.00
_cell.angle_gamma   90.00
#
_symmetry.space_group_name_H-M   'P 1'
#
loop_
_entity.id
_entity.type
_entity.pdbx_description
1 polymer ?
#
loop_
_entity_poly.entity_id
_entity_poly.type
_entity_poly.pdbx_seq_one_letter_code
_entity_poly.pdbx_strand_id
1 'polypeptide(L)'
;MSDGRDPTGGPELGDGADAAGRNAPKKRLLRGVAVQAAAVAAAVHLLWAWPRLGSPPDARPYLFLAGSGLAVAVAVATLRAGEYRRLYALGAGTLGTFLGGFLAWHGTEATAALAAEPLAVVAAIAEVVGVGAFLVLYRLAPPTSVALERRRDEGPDEASGDGGEESP
;
A
#
# COMPACT_ATOMS: atom_id res chain seq x y z
N MET A 1 -28.98 -55.30 -16.42
CA MET A 1 -29.43 -53.92 -16.14
C MET A 1 -28.27 -53.20 -15.47
N SER A 2 -27.78 -52.16 -16.15
CA SER A 2 -26.92 -51.01 -15.78
C SER A 2 -26.04 -51.11 -14.52
N ASP A 3 -24.72 -51.07 -14.61
CA ASP A 3 -23.81 -49.94 -14.95
C ASP A 3 -23.83 -48.81 -13.89
N GLY A 4 -22.64 -48.42 -13.43
CA GLY A 4 -22.47 -47.44 -12.35
C GLY A 4 -21.05 -47.37 -11.80
N ARG A 5 -20.10 -47.05 -12.67
CA ARG A 5 -18.71 -46.67 -12.38
C ARG A 5 -18.64 -45.49 -11.37
N ASP A 6 -17.70 -45.59 -10.43
CA ASP A 6 -17.12 -44.54 -9.56
C ASP A 6 -16.51 -43.37 -10.41
N PRO A 7 -15.88 -42.28 -9.91
CA PRO A 7 -15.67 -41.77 -8.52
C PRO A 7 -15.69 -40.21 -8.42
N THR A 8 -15.27 -39.65 -7.27
CA THR A 8 -14.74 -38.27 -7.10
C THR A 8 -15.74 -37.10 -7.00
N GLY A 9 -16.33 -36.93 -5.82
CA GLY A 9 -16.64 -35.60 -5.29
C GLY A 9 -15.34 -34.90 -4.86
N GLY A 10 -14.55 -34.44 -5.84
CA GLY A 10 -13.42 -33.56 -5.58
C GLY A 10 -13.91 -32.19 -5.11
N PRO A 11 -13.17 -31.49 -4.22
CA PRO A 11 -13.56 -30.17 -3.75
C PRO A 11 -13.61 -29.18 -4.92
N GLU A 12 -14.65 -28.36 -4.96
CA GLU A 12 -14.77 -27.20 -5.86
C GLU A 12 -13.58 -26.25 -5.68
N LEU A 13 -12.49 -26.49 -6.40
CA LEU A 13 -11.29 -25.64 -6.45
C LEU A 13 -11.31 -24.67 -7.64
N GLY A 14 -12.45 -24.52 -8.33
CA GLY A 14 -12.56 -23.75 -9.58
C GLY A 14 -12.94 -22.29 -9.43
N ASP A 15 -13.77 -21.92 -8.45
CA ASP A 15 -14.41 -20.59 -8.47
C ASP A 15 -13.49 -19.47 -7.90
N GLY A 16 -12.56 -19.82 -7.02
CA GLY A 16 -11.63 -18.86 -6.40
C GLY A 16 -10.48 -18.41 -7.30
N ALA A 17 -9.98 -19.29 -8.19
CA ALA A 17 -8.84 -19.00 -9.07
C ALA A 17 -9.22 -18.02 -10.20
N ASP A 18 -10.41 -18.19 -10.78
CA ASP A 18 -10.94 -17.33 -11.84
C ASP A 18 -11.39 -15.95 -11.34
N ALA A 19 -11.87 -15.88 -10.08
CA ALA A 19 -12.14 -14.62 -9.41
C ALA A 19 -10.84 -13.84 -9.08
N ALA A 20 -9.77 -14.54 -8.70
CA ALA A 20 -8.46 -13.93 -8.42
C ALA A 20 -7.82 -13.33 -9.70
N GLY A 21 -7.90 -14.03 -10.83
CA GLY A 21 -7.38 -13.56 -12.12
C GLY A 21 -8.06 -12.29 -12.66
N ARG A 22 -9.40 -12.24 -12.60
CA ARG A 22 -10.18 -11.05 -13.06
C ARG A 22 -9.94 -9.80 -12.23
N ASN A 23 -9.55 -9.95 -10.96
CA ASN A 23 -9.29 -8.81 -10.08
C ASN A 23 -7.87 -8.24 -10.21
N ALA A 24 -6.96 -8.92 -10.90
CA ALA A 24 -5.59 -8.45 -11.13
C ALA A 24 -5.50 -7.05 -11.77
N PRO A 25 -6.22 -6.71 -12.86
CA PRO A 25 -6.17 -5.36 -13.44
C PRO A 25 -6.75 -4.30 -12.49
N LYS A 26 -7.83 -4.62 -11.78
CA LYS A 26 -8.44 -3.71 -10.78
C LYS A 26 -7.49 -3.42 -9.63
N LYS A 27 -6.80 -4.46 -9.12
CA LYS A 27 -5.78 -4.31 -8.08
C LYS A 27 -4.60 -3.47 -8.56
N ARG A 28 -4.14 -3.63 -9.80
CA ARG A 28 -3.07 -2.79 -10.40
C ARG A 28 -3.48 -1.33 -10.49
N LEU A 29 -4.69 -1.06 -10.97
CA LEU A 29 -5.24 0.29 -11.03
C LEU A 29 -5.30 0.92 -9.62
N LEU A 30 -5.82 0.17 -8.64
CA LEU A 30 -5.94 0.64 -7.27
C LEU A 30 -4.58 0.92 -6.61
N ARG A 31 -3.57 0.09 -6.89
CA ARG A 31 -2.18 0.35 -6.48
C ARG A 31 -1.65 1.63 -7.11
N GLY A 32 -1.94 1.85 -8.39
CA GLY A 32 -1.61 3.11 -9.08
C GLY A 32 -2.25 4.32 -8.39
N VAL A 33 -3.55 4.25 -8.07
CA VAL A 33 -4.27 5.32 -7.37
C VAL A 33 -3.67 5.58 -5.99
N ALA A 34 -3.41 4.53 -5.19
CA ALA A 34 -2.81 4.67 -3.86
C ALA A 34 -1.42 5.32 -3.93
N VAL A 35 -0.60 4.93 -4.90
CA VAL A 35 0.74 5.49 -5.13
C VAL A 35 0.68 6.96 -5.56
N GLN A 36 -0.21 7.30 -6.50
CA GLN A 36 -0.37 8.68 -6.96
C GLN A 36 -0.87 9.58 -5.84
N ALA A 37 -1.87 9.13 -5.08
CA ALA A 37 -2.38 9.83 -3.92
C ALA A 37 -1.28 10.09 -2.87
N ALA A 38 -0.48 9.07 -2.54
CA ALA A 38 0.63 9.22 -1.61
C ALA A 38 1.72 10.17 -2.12
N ALA A 39 2.04 10.12 -3.41
CA ALA A 39 3.01 11.02 -4.03
C ALA A 39 2.53 12.48 -4.02
N VAL A 40 1.25 12.73 -4.35
CA VAL A 40 0.64 14.06 -4.31
C VAL A 40 0.62 14.59 -2.87
N ALA A 41 0.18 13.78 -1.91
CA ALA A 41 0.19 14.17 -0.50
C ALA A 41 1.60 14.53 -0.03
N ALA A 42 2.61 13.71 -0.33
CA ALA A 42 4.00 14.00 0.01
C ALA A 42 4.49 15.31 -0.64
N ALA A 43 4.21 15.51 -1.93
CA ALA A 43 4.62 16.72 -2.63
C ALA A 43 4.01 17.99 -2.01
N VAL A 44 2.72 17.97 -1.67
CA VAL A 44 2.03 19.09 -1.04
C VAL A 44 2.64 19.41 0.34
N HIS A 45 2.90 18.41 1.16
CA HIS A 45 3.51 18.60 2.47
C HIS A 45 4.95 19.10 2.40
N LEU A 46 5.72 18.64 1.39
CA LEU A 46 7.06 19.17 1.14
C LEU A 46 7.01 20.63 0.69
N LEU A 47 6.10 20.98 -0.22
CA LEU A 47 5.89 22.38 -0.64
C LEU A 47 5.50 23.27 0.53
N TRP A 48 4.69 22.76 1.45
CA TRP A 48 4.32 23.48 2.67
C TRP A 48 5.50 23.59 3.66
N ALA A 49 6.24 22.50 3.88
CA ALA A 49 7.30 22.44 4.88
C ALA A 49 8.56 23.20 4.46
N TRP A 50 8.96 23.09 3.19
CA TRP A 50 10.20 23.64 2.64
C TRP A 50 10.49 25.10 3.03
N PRO A 51 9.59 26.07 2.78
CA PRO A 51 9.85 27.47 3.12
C PRO A 51 9.91 27.76 4.63
N ARG A 52 9.53 26.79 5.46
CA ARG A 52 9.45 26.91 6.92
C ARG A 52 10.62 26.21 7.63
N LEU A 53 11.49 25.52 6.88
CA LEU A 53 12.71 24.92 7.39
C LEU A 53 13.67 26.03 7.85
N GLY A 54 13.95 26.09 9.15
CA GLY A 54 14.85 27.11 9.71
C GLY A 54 14.15 28.26 10.44
N SER A 55 12.86 28.11 10.79
CA SER A 55 12.16 29.00 11.75
C SER A 55 12.05 28.36 13.14
N PRO A 56 12.97 28.65 14.09
CA PRO A 56 12.82 28.19 15.47
C PRO A 56 11.70 28.97 16.16
N PRO A 57 10.78 28.33 16.93
CA PRO A 57 10.82 26.96 17.45
C PRO A 57 9.81 26.00 16.78
N ASP A 58 9.39 26.22 15.52
CA ASP A 58 8.34 25.38 14.92
C ASP A 58 8.87 24.00 14.49
N ALA A 59 8.47 22.95 15.19
CA ALA A 59 8.87 21.57 14.88
C ALA A 59 8.11 20.96 13.69
N ARG A 60 6.99 21.55 13.26
CA ARG A 60 6.09 20.97 12.24
C ARG A 60 6.76 20.70 10.90
N PRO A 61 7.56 21.63 10.33
CA PRO A 61 8.18 21.40 9.02
C PRO A 61 9.04 20.13 9.00
N TYR A 62 9.69 19.81 10.11
CA TYR A 62 10.51 18.59 10.25
C TYR A 62 9.66 17.32 10.29
N LEU A 63 8.51 17.34 10.99
CA LEU A 63 7.57 16.21 11.01
C LEU A 63 6.94 15.98 9.64
N PHE A 64 6.55 17.05 8.93
CA PHE A 64 6.01 16.96 7.58
C PHE A 64 7.06 16.48 6.57
N LEU A 65 8.32 16.90 6.71
CA LEU A 65 9.42 16.39 5.91
C LEU A 65 9.61 14.88 6.14
N ALA A 66 9.69 14.44 7.40
CA ALA A 66 9.86 13.02 7.74
C ALA A 66 8.67 12.17 7.28
N GLY A 67 7.43 12.64 7.53
CA GLY A 67 6.21 11.98 7.07
C GLY A 67 6.13 11.88 5.55
N SER A 68 6.57 12.92 4.83
CA SER A 68 6.58 12.92 3.36
C SER A 68 7.59 11.91 2.82
N GLY A 69 8.76 11.83 3.43
CA GLY A 69 9.75 10.78 3.13
C GLY A 69 9.17 9.38 3.35
N LEU A 70 8.45 9.15 4.45
CA LEU A 70 7.77 7.89 4.73
C LEU A 70 6.68 7.58 3.68
N ALA A 71 5.87 8.56 3.30
CA ALA A 71 4.84 8.39 2.28
C ALA A 71 5.43 8.00 0.92
N VAL A 72 6.54 8.65 0.51
CA VAL A 72 7.29 8.27 -0.70
C VAL A 72 7.84 6.85 -0.58
N ALA A 73 8.44 6.48 0.55
CA ALA A 73 8.97 5.13 0.76
C ALA A 73 7.86 4.06 0.65
N VAL A 74 6.68 4.32 1.23
CA VAL A 74 5.52 3.44 1.12
C VAL A 74 5.01 3.35 -0.32
N ALA A 75 4.98 4.46 -1.05
CA ALA A 75 4.59 4.48 -2.46
C ALA A 75 5.53 3.62 -3.32
N VAL A 76 6.84 3.79 -3.15
CA VAL A 76 7.87 2.99 -3.83
C VAL A 76 7.74 1.51 -3.47
N ALA A 77 7.59 1.18 -2.18
CA ALA A 77 7.37 -0.19 -1.73
C ALA A 77 6.09 -0.77 -2.33
N THR A 78 5.03 0.03 -2.48
CA THR A 78 3.75 -0.39 -3.08
C THR A 78 3.87 -0.66 -4.58
N LEU A 79 4.85 -0.08 -5.28
CA LEU A 79 5.16 -0.44 -6.66
C LEU A 79 6.03 -1.72 -6.74
N ARG A 80 7.02 -1.85 -5.86
CA ARG A 80 8.04 -2.90 -5.95
C ARG A 80 7.67 -4.22 -5.30
N ALA A 81 6.89 -4.18 -4.22
CA ALA A 81 6.61 -5.37 -3.42
C ALA A 81 5.41 -6.17 -3.99
N GLY A 82 5.31 -7.45 -3.62
CA GLY A 82 4.10 -8.25 -3.81
C GLY A 82 2.89 -7.72 -3.01
N GLU A 83 1.83 -8.52 -2.91
CA GLU A 83 0.66 -8.16 -2.10
C GLU A 83 0.98 -8.29 -0.60
N TYR A 84 1.28 -7.16 0.06
CA TYR A 84 1.59 -7.13 1.50
C TYR A 84 0.56 -6.32 2.27
N ARG A 85 -0.31 -7.01 3.01
CA ARG A 85 -1.37 -6.39 3.80
C ARG A 85 -0.84 -5.37 4.83
N ARG A 86 0.31 -5.64 5.46
CA ARG A 86 0.97 -4.69 6.39
C ARG A 86 1.43 -3.40 5.71
N LEU A 87 1.89 -3.49 4.46
CA LEU A 87 2.31 -2.33 3.69
C LEU A 87 1.10 -1.42 3.38
N TYR A 88 -0.05 -2.00 3.06
CA TYR A 88 -1.27 -1.22 2.82
C TYR A 88 -1.81 -0.59 4.09
N ALA A 89 -1.76 -1.29 5.23
CA ALA A 89 -2.08 -0.70 6.53
C ALA A 89 -1.15 0.49 6.87
N LEU A 90 0.15 0.34 6.60
CA LEU A 90 1.12 1.41 6.78
C LEU A 90 0.80 2.62 5.89
N GLY A 91 0.47 2.41 4.61
CA GLY A 91 0.05 3.49 3.71
C GLY A 91 -1.20 4.22 4.18
N ALA A 92 -2.24 3.48 4.58
CA ALA A 92 -3.44 4.06 5.15
C ALA A 92 -3.16 4.83 6.44
N GLY A 93 -2.32 4.28 7.33
CA GLY A 93 -1.93 4.93 8.59
C GLY A 93 -1.14 6.22 8.36
N THR A 94 -0.18 6.22 7.44
CA THR A 94 0.63 7.41 7.11
C THR A 94 -0.26 8.54 6.60
N LEU A 95 -1.11 8.28 5.60
CA LEU A 95 -2.02 9.31 5.07
C LEU A 95 -3.09 9.72 6.10
N GLY A 96 -3.61 8.77 6.86
CA GLY A 96 -4.54 9.05 7.95
C GLY A 96 -3.92 9.91 9.06
N THR A 97 -2.60 9.82 9.27
CA THR A 97 -1.89 10.65 10.26
C THR A 97 -1.79 12.10 9.80
N PHE A 98 -1.55 12.34 8.50
CA PHE A 98 -1.59 13.71 7.98
C PHE A 98 -3.00 14.32 8.11
N LEU A 99 -4.02 13.59 7.64
CA LEU A 99 -5.41 14.05 7.70
C LEU A 99 -5.88 14.26 9.15
N GLY A 100 -5.65 13.28 10.01
CA GLY A 100 -6.00 13.33 11.42
C GLY A 100 -5.22 14.41 12.16
N GLY A 101 -3.95 14.61 11.81
CA GLY A 101 -3.12 15.70 12.34
C GLY A 101 -3.66 17.07 11.96
N PHE A 102 -4.08 17.27 10.70
CA PHE A 102 -4.71 18.50 10.24
C PHE A 102 -6.00 18.80 11.02
N LEU A 103 -6.89 17.81 11.17
CA LEU A 103 -8.15 17.96 11.90
C LEU A 103 -7.92 18.22 13.39
N ALA A 104 -7.00 17.48 14.02
CA ALA A 104 -6.65 17.69 15.42
C ALA A 104 -6.02 19.06 15.66
N TRP A 105 -5.25 19.56 14.68
CA TRP A 105 -4.60 20.86 14.74
C TRP A 105 -5.58 22.03 14.61
N HIS A 106 -6.48 21.98 13.62
CA HIS A 106 -7.41 23.07 13.36
C HIS A 106 -8.72 22.97 14.16
N GLY A 107 -9.09 21.79 14.65
CA GLY A 107 -10.31 21.59 15.43
C GLY A 107 -11.56 22.05 14.65
N THR A 108 -12.35 22.92 15.27
CA THR A 108 -13.57 23.49 14.67
C THR A 108 -13.30 24.41 13.48
N GLU A 109 -12.07 24.93 13.35
CA GLU A 109 -11.67 25.85 12.29
C GLU A 109 -11.14 25.14 11.03
N ALA A 110 -11.20 23.81 10.98
CA ALA A 110 -10.66 23.03 9.87
C ALA A 110 -11.28 23.41 8.51
N THR A 111 -12.59 23.70 8.49
CA THR A 111 -13.30 24.12 7.27
C THR A 111 -12.85 25.51 6.80
N ALA A 112 -12.67 26.45 7.72
CA ALA A 112 -12.15 27.78 7.43
C ALA A 112 -10.68 27.71 6.93
N ALA A 113 -9.87 26.85 7.55
CA ALA A 113 -8.49 26.62 7.14
C ALA A 113 -8.39 26.04 5.72
N LEU A 114 -9.25 25.08 5.37
CA LEU A 114 -9.34 24.54 4.01
C LEU A 114 -9.77 25.62 2.99
N ALA A 115 -10.71 26.49 3.35
CA ALA A 115 -11.15 27.57 2.47
C ALA A 115 -10.06 28.62 2.24
N ALA A 116 -9.18 28.84 3.22
CA ALA A 116 -8.11 29.82 3.15
C ALA A 116 -6.86 29.31 2.43
N GLU A 117 -6.64 27.99 2.38
CA GLU A 117 -5.41 27.38 1.89
C GLU A 117 -5.70 26.32 0.79
N PRO A 118 -5.55 26.66 -0.50
CA PRO A 118 -5.80 25.73 -1.60
C PRO A 118 -4.97 24.45 -1.52
N LEU A 119 -3.72 24.51 -1.02
CA LEU A 119 -2.89 23.32 -0.85
C LEU A 119 -3.48 22.35 0.17
N ALA A 120 -4.13 22.85 1.22
CA ALA A 120 -4.75 22.01 2.23
C ALA A 120 -5.94 21.22 1.65
N VAL A 121 -6.70 21.82 0.71
CA VAL A 121 -7.76 21.11 -0.02
C VAL A 121 -7.19 19.97 -0.85
N VAL A 122 -6.10 20.23 -1.60
CA VAL A 122 -5.45 19.20 -2.42
C VAL A 122 -4.91 18.06 -1.55
N ALA A 123 -4.26 18.38 -0.41
CA ALA A 123 -3.78 17.40 0.55
C ALA A 123 -4.93 16.53 1.08
N ALA A 124 -6.01 17.14 1.58
CA ALA A 124 -7.14 16.43 2.15
C ALA A 124 -7.80 15.48 1.13
N ILE A 125 -7.99 15.93 -0.12
CA ILE A 125 -8.55 15.07 -1.19
C ILE A 125 -7.61 13.90 -1.46
N ALA A 126 -6.31 14.16 -1.65
CA ALA A 126 -5.33 13.11 -1.92
C ALA A 126 -5.26 12.09 -0.77
N GLU A 127 -5.29 12.55 0.47
CA GLU A 127 -5.28 11.70 1.66
C GLU A 127 -6.53 10.84 1.77
N VAL A 128 -7.72 11.40 1.61
CA VAL A 128 -8.97 10.63 1.66
C VAL A 128 -9.00 9.56 0.58
N VAL A 129 -8.62 9.92 -0.65
CA VAL A 129 -8.54 8.98 -1.77
C VAL A 129 -7.51 7.89 -1.50
N GLY A 130 -6.32 8.27 -1.04
CA GLY A 130 -5.23 7.35 -0.76
C GLY A 130 -5.55 6.40 0.41
N VAL A 131 -6.10 6.90 1.51
CA VAL A 131 -6.59 6.09 2.64
C VAL A 131 -7.63 5.09 2.14
N GLY A 132 -8.63 5.53 1.39
CA GLY A 132 -9.64 4.65 0.80
C GLY A 132 -9.01 3.56 -0.06
N ALA A 133 -8.09 3.92 -0.95
CA ALA A 133 -7.41 2.97 -1.83
C ALA A 133 -6.57 1.95 -1.06
N PHE A 134 -5.78 2.38 -0.08
CA PHE A 134 -4.99 1.49 0.77
C PHE A 134 -5.86 0.57 1.63
N LEU A 135 -6.99 1.05 2.16
CA LEU A 135 -7.92 0.21 2.92
C LEU A 135 -8.61 -0.84 2.04
N VAL A 136 -8.99 -0.50 0.82
CA VAL A 136 -9.53 -1.48 -0.14
C VAL A 136 -8.46 -2.51 -0.50
N LEU A 137 -7.20 -2.11 -0.76
CA LEU A 137 -6.09 -3.04 -0.98
C LEU A 137 -5.83 -3.93 0.24
N TYR A 138 -5.89 -3.38 1.45
CA TYR A 138 -5.74 -4.12 2.70
C TYR A 138 -6.82 -5.20 2.87
N ARG A 139 -8.04 -4.93 2.40
CA ARG A 139 -9.15 -5.89 2.44
C ARG A 139 -9.01 -6.99 1.38
N LEU A 140 -8.44 -6.67 0.22
CA LEU A 140 -8.25 -7.61 -0.89
C LEU A 140 -6.97 -8.45 -0.77
N ALA A 141 -6.01 -8.04 0.06
CA ALA A 141 -4.74 -8.71 0.23
C ALA A 141 -4.86 -9.96 1.12
N PRO A 142 -4.25 -11.10 0.73
CA PRO A 142 -4.11 -12.26 1.61
C PRO A 142 -3.39 -11.90 2.93
N PRO A 143 -3.60 -12.67 4.01
CA PRO A 143 -2.79 -12.53 5.22
C PRO A 143 -1.29 -12.58 4.89
N THR A 144 -0.50 -11.69 5.50
CA THR A 144 0.94 -11.52 5.14
C THR A 144 1.79 -12.77 5.30
N SER A 145 1.39 -13.73 6.15
CA SER A 145 2.07 -15.02 6.28
C SER A 145 2.06 -15.81 4.97
N VAL A 146 0.91 -15.84 4.29
CA VAL A 146 0.74 -16.58 3.02
C VAL A 146 1.52 -15.92 1.88
N ALA A 147 1.57 -14.58 1.85
CA ALA A 147 2.32 -13.85 0.83
C ALA A 147 3.84 -14.00 0.99
N LEU A 148 4.34 -14.11 2.22
CA LEU A 148 5.75 -14.38 2.49
C LEU A 148 6.14 -15.82 2.12
N GLU A 149 5.26 -16.80 2.40
CA GLU A 149 5.51 -18.20 2.04
C GLU A 149 5.61 -18.37 0.52
N ARG A 150 4.66 -17.81 -0.25
CA ARG A 150 4.73 -17.85 -1.72
C ARG A 150 6.03 -17.22 -2.27
N ARG A 151 6.51 -16.13 -1.67
CA ARG A 151 7.79 -15.51 -2.08
C ARG A 151 9.01 -16.35 -1.68
N ARG A 152 8.89 -17.21 -0.67
CA ARG A 152 9.93 -18.13 -0.24
C ARG A 152 9.98 -19.34 -1.15
N ASP A 153 8.82 -19.85 -1.57
CA ASP A 153 8.68 -20.94 -2.54
C ASP A 153 9.09 -20.50 -3.96
N GLU A 154 8.93 -19.22 -4.30
CA GLU A 154 9.45 -18.61 -5.54
C GLU A 154 10.94 -18.18 -5.43
N GLY A 155 11.65 -18.59 -4.36
CA GLY A 155 13.08 -18.38 -4.18
C GLY A 155 13.93 -19.25 -5.13
N PRO A 156 15.20 -18.89 -5.40
CA PRO A 156 15.95 -19.44 -6.54
C PRO A 156 16.31 -20.92 -6.35
N ASP A 157 15.64 -21.79 -7.11
CA ASP A 157 15.99 -23.21 -7.34
C ASP A 157 17.21 -23.38 -8.27
N GLU A 158 18.23 -22.53 -8.16
CA GLU A 158 19.48 -22.64 -8.95
C GLU A 158 20.71 -22.54 -8.06
N ALA A 159 20.97 -23.59 -7.27
CA ALA A 159 22.31 -23.92 -6.78
C ALA A 159 22.42 -25.42 -6.42
N SER A 160 21.86 -26.28 -7.27
CA SER A 160 22.12 -27.73 -7.22
C SER A 160 22.42 -28.25 -8.63
N GLY A 161 23.45 -27.67 -9.25
CA GLY A 161 24.32 -28.42 -10.16
C GLY A 161 25.45 -28.96 -9.30
N ASP A 162 25.32 -30.19 -8.83
CA ASP A 162 26.01 -31.34 -9.44
C ASP A 162 27.52 -31.16 -9.44
N GLY A 163 28.11 -31.55 -8.31
CA GLY A 163 29.54 -31.75 -8.12
C GLY A 163 29.74 -32.95 -7.22
N GLY A 164 29.07 -34.06 -7.57
CA GLY A 164 29.33 -35.36 -6.97
C GLY A 164 30.71 -35.85 -7.40
N GLU A 165 31.53 -36.16 -6.41
CA GLU A 165 32.83 -36.79 -6.53
C GLU A 165 32.75 -38.14 -7.27
N GLU A 166 33.73 -38.44 -8.13
CA GLU A 166 34.28 -39.80 -8.23
C GLU A 166 35.74 -39.76 -8.71
N SER A 167 36.64 -40.00 -7.75
CA SER A 167 38.04 -40.46 -7.94
C SER A 167 38.06 -41.92 -8.41
N PRO A 168 39.06 -42.36 -9.20
CA PRO A 168 40.40 -42.65 -8.68
C PRO A 168 41.57 -42.06 -9.48
#